data_AF-A0A832EPN8-F1
#
_entry.id   AF-A0A832EPN8-F1
#
_cell.length_a   1.000
_cell.length_b   1.000
_cell.length_c   1.000
_cell.angle_alpha   90.00
_cell.angle_beta   90.00
_cell.angle_gamma   90.00
#
_symmetry.space_group_name_H-M   'P 1'
#
loop_
_entity.id
_entity.type
_entity.pdbx_description
1 polymer ?
#
loop_
_entity_poly.entity_id
_entity_poly.type
_entity_poly.pdbx_seq_one_letter_code
_entity_poly.pdbx_strand_id
1 'polypeptide(L)'
;MQLKGLSLLLLLLIPVQGYEITVLLKNYDSTAMLTVYNETETVFSGLVLSGDRISLEAGNYTLELNALNKTFIKKLQVEENQTVEFNLGFTNSTEFLTLMLHAGVLRNGSVDEVIVVTNKGNLNFEGDLAIPMPAFTNLQIITKSLDFLSIEFSNDSITFKSLLVPENESGIIRIAYTLESDEMVRNLSNVRVVIIPDAEVLEYRNLTYREQVFEGERIPLLEGNGSYYVKFKFLDYSISPIALAAILLISGSLFLVFFERRGGWKE
;
A
#
# COMPACT_ATOMS: atom_id res chain seq x y z
N MET A 1 54.51 -18.84 -51.83
CA MET A 1 53.59 -17.68 -51.83
C MET A 1 52.19 -18.18 -51.54
N GLN A 2 51.67 -17.93 -50.35
CA GLN A 2 50.27 -18.18 -50.01
C GLN A 2 49.71 -16.87 -49.44
N LEU A 3 48.82 -16.24 -50.20
CA LEU A 3 47.93 -15.20 -49.69
C LEU A 3 46.94 -15.88 -48.74
N LYS A 4 47.10 -15.68 -47.43
CA LYS A 4 46.06 -16.03 -46.46
C LYS A 4 45.10 -14.85 -46.35
N GLY A 5 43.86 -15.12 -46.73
CA GLY A 5 42.75 -14.19 -46.77
C GLY A 5 42.57 -13.47 -45.45
N LEU A 6 42.58 -12.15 -45.53
CA LEU A 6 42.05 -11.27 -44.52
C LEU A 6 40.52 -11.41 -44.57
N SER A 7 39.94 -12.25 -43.71
CA SER A 7 38.51 -12.24 -43.47
C SER A 7 38.19 -10.96 -42.70
N LEU A 8 37.75 -9.92 -43.41
CA LEU A 8 37.25 -8.69 -42.83
C LEU A 8 35.88 -9.01 -42.22
N LEU A 9 35.85 -9.28 -40.91
CA LEU A 9 34.61 -9.39 -40.14
C LEU A 9 34.02 -7.97 -40.03
N LEU A 10 33.16 -7.61 -40.97
CA LEU A 10 32.34 -6.39 -40.86
C LEU A 10 31.33 -6.65 -39.72
N LEU A 11 31.67 -6.22 -38.51
CA LEU A 11 30.68 -6.04 -37.44
C LEU A 11 29.67 -5.02 -37.96
N LEU A 12 28.49 -5.51 -38.33
CA LEU A 12 27.28 -4.69 -38.49
C LEU A 12 27.01 -4.03 -37.14
N LEU A 13 27.53 -2.82 -36.96
CA LEU A 13 26.99 -1.84 -36.03
C LEU A 13 25.60 -1.49 -36.55
N ILE A 14 24.62 -2.34 -36.26
CA ILE A 14 23.22 -1.94 -36.36
C ILE A 14 23.10 -0.84 -35.33
N PRO A 15 22.84 0.43 -35.71
CA PRO A 15 22.60 1.46 -34.73
C PRO A 15 21.40 0.97 -33.91
N VAL A 16 21.60 0.78 -32.61
CA VAL A 16 20.49 0.47 -31.71
C VAL A 16 19.58 1.68 -31.78
N GLN A 17 18.44 1.51 -32.45
CA GLN A 17 17.53 2.60 -32.71
C GLN A 17 16.77 2.85 -31.41
N GLY A 18 17.13 3.93 -30.71
CA GLY A 18 16.40 4.38 -29.54
C GLY A 18 15.02 4.91 -29.93
N TYR A 19 14.04 4.70 -29.06
CA TYR A 19 12.72 5.29 -29.13
C TYR A 19 12.70 6.63 -28.38
N GLU A 20 11.99 7.60 -28.94
CA GLU A 20 11.80 8.90 -28.30
C GLU A 20 10.67 8.81 -27.26
N ILE A 21 11.02 9.10 -26.01
CA ILE A 21 10.09 9.24 -24.91
C ILE A 21 9.90 10.72 -24.64
N THR A 22 8.69 11.22 -24.86
CA THR A 22 8.33 12.60 -24.51
C THR A 22 7.88 12.66 -23.06
N VAL A 23 8.50 13.51 -22.25
CA VAL A 23 8.17 13.70 -20.83
C VAL A 23 7.24 14.90 -20.70
N LEU A 24 6.02 14.68 -20.23
CA LEU A 24 5.07 15.77 -19.93
C LEU A 24 4.95 15.96 -18.43
N LEU A 25 5.26 17.17 -17.96
CA LEU A 25 5.04 17.59 -16.58
C LEU A 25 3.74 18.40 -16.54
N LYS A 26 2.67 17.80 -16.04
CA LYS A 26 1.36 18.47 -15.88
C LYS A 26 1.35 19.26 -14.58
N ASN A 27 0.74 20.45 -14.63
CA ASN A 27 0.61 21.37 -13.49
C ASN A 27 1.95 21.79 -12.88
N TYR A 28 3.02 21.86 -13.69
CA TYR A 28 4.36 22.26 -13.26
C TYR A 28 5.15 22.85 -14.42
N ASP A 29 5.52 24.12 -14.29
CA ASP A 29 6.16 24.92 -15.36
C ASP A 29 7.69 25.07 -15.18
N SER A 30 8.27 24.41 -14.18
CA SER A 30 9.70 24.51 -13.86
C SER A 30 10.45 23.24 -14.29
N THR A 31 11.78 23.25 -14.17
CA THR A 31 12.61 22.06 -14.35
C THR A 31 12.41 21.06 -13.21
N ALA A 32 12.51 19.77 -13.53
CA ALA A 32 12.53 18.67 -12.58
C ALA A 32 13.73 17.76 -12.87
N MET A 33 14.25 17.08 -11.86
CA MET A 33 15.34 16.11 -12.04
C MET A 33 14.74 14.74 -12.38
N LEU A 34 14.97 14.25 -13.60
CA LEU A 34 14.56 12.91 -14.02
C LEU A 34 15.77 11.98 -13.98
N THR A 35 15.61 10.84 -13.30
CA THR A 35 16.53 9.72 -13.37
C THR A 35 15.80 8.50 -13.94
N VAL A 36 16.41 7.82 -14.89
CA VAL A 36 15.86 6.62 -15.53
C VAL A 36 16.79 5.45 -15.25
N TYR A 37 16.20 4.36 -14.80
CA TYR A 37 16.87 3.13 -14.45
C TYR A 37 16.46 2.00 -15.37
N ASN A 38 17.42 1.21 -15.84
CA ASN A 38 17.19 -0.11 -16.40
C ASN A 38 17.64 -1.14 -15.36
N GLU A 39 16.71 -1.92 -14.82
CA GLU A 39 16.89 -2.80 -13.66
C GLU A 39 17.44 -2.05 -12.43
N THR A 40 18.75 -1.81 -12.37
CA THR A 40 19.44 -1.04 -11.32
C THR A 40 20.48 -0.04 -11.86
N GLU A 41 20.73 -0.03 -13.16
CA GLU A 41 21.68 0.88 -13.80
C GLU A 41 21.00 2.18 -14.20
N THR A 42 21.60 3.32 -13.85
CA THR A 42 21.14 4.63 -14.31
C THR A 42 21.52 4.82 -15.78
N VAL A 43 20.51 4.83 -16.67
CA VAL A 43 20.70 5.04 -18.12
C VAL A 43 20.53 6.50 -18.52
N PHE A 44 19.84 7.29 -17.69
CA PHE A 44 19.69 8.72 -17.88
C PHE A 44 19.58 9.42 -16.53
N SER A 45 20.20 10.58 -16.39
CA SER A 45 19.98 11.49 -15.26
C SER A 45 20.18 12.93 -15.74
N GLY A 46 19.17 13.78 -15.53
CA GLY A 46 19.24 15.16 -16.00
C GLY A 46 18.01 15.98 -15.63
N LEU A 47 18.15 17.30 -15.77
CA LEU A 47 17.03 18.22 -15.65
C LEU A 47 16.17 18.15 -16.92
N VAL A 48 14.85 18.08 -16.73
CA VAL A 48 13.85 18.05 -17.81
C VAL A 48 12.78 19.13 -17.59
N LEU A 49 12.26 19.65 -18.69
CA LEU A 49 11.06 20.47 -18.80
C LEU A 49 9.92 19.67 -19.42
N SER A 50 8.69 20.17 -19.27
CA SER A 50 7.53 19.60 -19.96
C SER A 50 7.71 19.68 -21.48
N GLY A 51 7.60 18.54 -22.16
CA GLY A 51 7.80 18.40 -23.59
C GLY A 51 9.20 17.91 -23.99
N ASP A 52 10.14 17.80 -23.05
CA ASP A 52 11.48 17.29 -23.33
C ASP A 52 11.43 15.83 -23.79
N ARG A 53 12.42 15.46 -24.60
CA ARG A 53 12.53 14.11 -25.17
C ARG A 53 13.81 13.45 -24.72
N ILE A 54 13.69 12.19 -24.31
CA ILE A 54 14.81 11.31 -24.03
C ILE A 54 14.78 10.12 -24.99
N SER A 55 15.95 9.64 -25.41
CA SER A 55 16.06 8.46 -26.28
C SER A 55 16.41 7.26 -25.43
N LEU A 56 15.56 6.24 -25.43
CA LEU A 56 15.78 4.98 -24.70
C LEU A 56 15.71 3.79 -25.67
N GLU A 57 16.54 2.77 -25.46
CA GLU A 57 16.44 1.51 -26.21
C GLU A 57 15.17 0.76 -25.81
N ALA A 58 14.76 -0.25 -26.60
CA ALA A 58 13.65 -1.13 -26.20
C ALA A 58 13.96 -1.80 -24.85
N GLY A 59 13.01 -1.80 -23.92
CA GLY A 59 13.23 -2.39 -22.60
C GLY A 59 12.27 -1.93 -21.53
N ASN A 60 12.51 -2.40 -20.30
CA ASN A 60 11.72 -2.03 -19.12
C ASN A 60 12.52 -1.05 -18.27
N TYR A 61 11.91 0.08 -17.93
CA TYR A 61 12.54 1.16 -17.19
C TYR A 61 11.73 1.58 -15.98
N THR A 62 12.43 2.10 -14.97
CA THR A 62 11.84 2.86 -13.87
C THR A 62 12.28 4.32 -14.00
N LEU A 63 11.32 5.22 -14.10
CA LEU A 63 11.54 6.66 -14.18
C LEU A 63 11.24 7.26 -12.82
N GLU A 64 12.22 7.94 -12.23
CA GLU A 64 12.10 8.69 -10.99
C GLU A 64 12.23 10.18 -11.29
N LEU A 65 11.13 10.91 -11.11
CA LEU A 65 11.09 12.36 -11.26
C LEU A 65 11.11 13.02 -9.87
N ASN A 66 12.13 13.82 -9.60
CA ASN A 66 12.26 14.58 -8.37
C ASN A 66 11.86 16.04 -8.61
N ALA A 67 10.79 16.47 -7.96
CA ALA A 67 10.25 17.83 -8.01
C ALA A 67 9.45 18.14 -6.75
N LEU A 68 9.35 19.41 -6.35
CA LEU A 68 8.55 19.83 -5.18
C LEU A 68 8.92 19.11 -3.87
N ASN A 69 10.19 18.72 -3.70
CA ASN A 69 10.68 17.87 -2.59
C ASN A 69 9.98 16.50 -2.50
N LYS A 70 9.48 15.99 -3.63
CA LYS A 70 8.83 14.69 -3.75
C LYS A 70 9.45 13.91 -4.91
N THR A 71 9.33 12.59 -4.83
CA THR A 71 9.78 11.66 -5.89
C THR A 71 8.56 10.98 -6.49
N PHE A 72 8.39 11.12 -7.79
CA PHE A 72 7.32 10.49 -8.56
C PHE A 72 7.91 9.34 -9.37
N ILE A 73 7.36 8.15 -9.22
CA ILE A 73 7.92 6.93 -9.82
C ILE A 73 6.94 6.39 -10.85
N LYS A 74 7.42 6.11 -12.08
CA LYS A 74 6.67 5.40 -13.11
C LYS A 74 7.48 4.25 -13.67
N LYS A 75 6.83 3.11 -13.87
CA LYS A 75 7.39 1.99 -14.65
C LYS A 75 6.96 2.13 -16.09
N LEU A 76 7.88 1.93 -17.01
CA LEU A 76 7.69 2.14 -18.44
C LEU A 76 8.26 0.96 -19.21
N GLN A 77 7.45 0.36 -20.07
CA GLN A 77 7.92 -0.57 -21.10
C GLN A 77 8.05 0.20 -22.41
N VAL A 78 9.26 0.22 -22.97
CA VAL A 78 9.60 0.95 -24.19
C VAL A 78 9.65 -0.05 -25.34
N GLU A 79 8.69 0.07 -26.25
CA GLU A 79 8.65 -0.70 -27.51
C GLU A 79 8.42 0.20 -28.73
N GLU A 80 8.00 1.45 -28.50
CA GLU A 80 7.77 2.47 -29.51
C GLU A 80 7.93 3.88 -28.91
N ASN A 81 7.89 4.91 -29.76
CA ASN A 81 7.86 6.28 -29.30
C ASN A 81 6.58 6.52 -28.48
N GLN A 82 6.73 7.05 -27.28
CA GLN A 82 5.60 7.21 -26.36
C GLN A 82 5.73 8.47 -25.51
N THR A 83 4.62 8.87 -24.91
CA THR A 83 4.56 10.01 -24.00
C THR A 83 4.35 9.51 -22.58
N VAL A 84 5.21 9.94 -21.67
CA VAL A 84 5.07 9.69 -20.24
C VAL A 84 4.67 10.97 -19.56
N GLU A 85 3.53 10.93 -18.89
CA GLU A 85 3.01 12.07 -18.15
C GLU A 85 3.31 11.92 -16.66
N PHE A 86 3.80 12.97 -16.02
CA PHE A 86 3.85 13.11 -14.57
C PHE A 86 2.91 14.25 -14.19
N ASN A 87 1.93 13.99 -13.33
CA ASN A 87 1.10 15.04 -12.76
C ASN A 87 1.69 15.49 -11.42
N LEU A 88 2.09 16.76 -11.37
CA LEU A 88 2.70 17.38 -10.19
C LEU A 88 1.72 18.32 -9.49
N GLY A 89 0.45 18.31 -9.91
CA GLY A 89 -0.62 19.05 -9.27
C GLY A 89 -1.14 18.32 -8.03
N PHE A 90 -1.44 19.09 -6.99
CA PHE A 90 -1.94 18.60 -5.71
C PHE A 90 -3.26 19.27 -5.34
N THR A 91 -4.10 18.54 -4.62
CA THR A 91 -5.32 19.03 -3.99
C THR A 91 -5.40 18.51 -2.57
N ASN A 92 -6.02 19.28 -1.68
CA ASN A 92 -6.37 18.85 -0.33
C ASN A 92 -7.88 18.57 -0.18
N SER A 93 -8.64 18.64 -1.28
CA SER A 93 -10.06 18.31 -1.28
C SER A 93 -10.26 16.81 -1.18
N THR A 94 -11.08 16.38 -0.21
CA THR A 94 -11.45 14.97 -0.03
C THR A 94 -12.62 14.54 -0.94
N GLU A 95 -13.18 15.44 -1.76
CA GLU A 95 -14.36 15.18 -2.60
C GLU A 95 -14.14 14.01 -3.58
N PHE A 96 -12.92 13.87 -4.08
CA PHE A 96 -12.55 12.82 -5.03
C PHE A 96 -11.98 11.57 -4.37
N LEU A 97 -11.86 11.57 -3.03
CA LEU A 97 -11.46 10.39 -2.29
C LEU A 97 -12.68 9.51 -2.03
N THR A 98 -12.52 8.22 -2.32
CA THR A 98 -13.48 7.20 -1.91
C THR A 98 -12.81 6.22 -0.95
N LEU A 99 -13.54 5.87 0.11
CA LEU A 99 -13.06 4.96 1.14
C LEU A 99 -13.82 3.65 1.09
N MET A 100 -13.10 2.56 1.35
CA MET A 100 -13.67 1.25 1.62
C MET A 100 -12.97 0.62 2.81
N LEU A 101 -13.76 0.04 3.73
CA LEU A 101 -13.26 -0.59 4.94
C LEU A 101 -13.55 -2.09 4.88
N HIS A 102 -12.54 -2.91 5.09
CA HIS A 102 -12.68 -4.35 5.27
C HIS A 102 -12.16 -4.73 6.65
N ALA A 103 -13.03 -5.25 7.53
CA ALA A 103 -12.65 -5.61 8.89
C ALA A 103 -12.86 -7.10 9.14
N GLY A 104 -11.82 -7.79 9.60
CA GLY A 104 -11.93 -9.14 10.19
C GLY A 104 -12.06 -9.01 11.70
N VAL A 105 -13.14 -9.56 12.29
CA VAL A 105 -13.39 -9.48 13.74
C VAL A 105 -13.24 -10.86 14.37
N LEU A 106 -12.20 -11.04 15.18
CA LEU A 106 -11.88 -12.29 15.85
C LEU A 106 -12.70 -12.48 17.13
N ARG A 107 -12.80 -13.74 17.57
CA ARG A 107 -13.58 -14.14 18.76
C ARG A 107 -13.18 -13.46 20.07
N ASN A 108 -11.96 -12.93 20.17
CA ASN A 108 -11.46 -12.21 21.35
C ASN A 108 -11.63 -10.69 21.26
N GLY A 109 -12.35 -10.17 20.26
CA GLY A 109 -12.52 -8.73 20.04
C GLY A 109 -11.36 -8.04 19.32
N SER A 110 -10.32 -8.78 18.91
CA SER A 110 -9.28 -8.26 18.01
C SER A 110 -9.85 -8.04 16.61
N VAL A 111 -9.51 -6.90 16.02
CA VAL A 111 -9.92 -6.48 14.68
C VAL A 111 -8.68 -6.26 13.83
N ASP A 112 -8.69 -6.82 12.63
CA ASP A 112 -7.74 -6.54 11.57
C ASP A 112 -8.49 -5.85 10.43
N GLU A 113 -8.12 -4.61 10.14
CA GLU A 113 -8.86 -3.76 9.23
C GLU A 113 -7.98 -3.21 8.12
N VAL A 114 -8.44 -3.38 6.88
CA VAL A 114 -7.85 -2.79 5.70
C VAL A 114 -8.68 -1.58 5.29
N ILE A 115 -8.07 -0.41 5.38
CA ILE A 115 -8.59 0.85 4.87
C ILE A 115 -8.08 1.00 3.44
N VAL A 116 -8.98 1.01 2.47
CA VAL A 116 -8.66 1.30 1.06
C VAL A 116 -9.04 2.75 0.79
N VAL A 117 -8.07 3.53 0.35
CA VAL A 117 -8.26 4.92 -0.08
C VAL A 117 -8.01 4.99 -1.58
N THR A 118 -9.01 5.43 -2.34
CA THR A 118 -8.93 5.60 -3.79
C THR A 118 -9.13 7.07 -4.14
N ASN A 119 -8.22 7.65 -4.90
CA ASN A 119 -8.37 8.98 -5.45
C ASN A 119 -8.89 8.87 -6.89
N LYS A 120 -10.11 9.34 -7.13
CA LYS A 120 -10.74 9.38 -8.47
C LYS A 120 -10.55 10.73 -9.17
N GLY A 121 -9.75 11.61 -8.59
CA GLY A 121 -9.43 12.93 -9.13
C GLY A 121 -8.29 12.88 -10.14
N ASN A 122 -8.14 13.98 -10.86
CA ASN A 122 -7.08 14.25 -11.84
C ASN A 122 -5.90 15.05 -11.24
N LEU A 123 -5.77 15.03 -9.92
CA LEU A 123 -4.68 15.65 -9.16
C LEU A 123 -4.32 14.70 -8.02
N ASN A 124 -3.07 14.73 -7.57
CA ASN A 124 -2.67 13.98 -6.40
C ASN A 124 -3.35 14.59 -5.16
N PHE A 125 -3.78 13.75 -4.23
CA PHE A 125 -4.24 14.22 -2.93
C PHE A 125 -3.05 14.39 -2.00
N GLU A 126 -2.97 15.55 -1.33
CA GLU A 126 -2.07 15.81 -0.20
C GLU A 126 -2.86 16.56 0.87
N GLY A 127 -3.15 15.89 1.98
CA GLY A 127 -3.93 16.48 3.05
C GLY A 127 -4.18 15.53 4.21
N ASP A 128 -4.94 16.02 5.18
CA ASP A 128 -5.31 15.21 6.35
C ASP A 128 -6.57 14.39 6.03
N LEU A 129 -6.55 13.11 6.37
CA LEU A 129 -7.70 12.21 6.24
C LEU A 129 -8.08 11.64 7.60
N ALA A 130 -9.23 12.07 8.12
CA ALA A 130 -9.82 11.53 9.34
C ALA A 130 -10.83 10.43 9.02
N ILE A 131 -10.69 9.28 9.68
CA ILE A 131 -11.60 8.13 9.54
C ILE A 131 -12.18 7.82 10.92
N PRO A 132 -13.51 7.88 11.10
CA PRO A 132 -14.16 7.48 12.34
C PRO A 132 -13.82 6.04 12.72
N MET A 133 -13.56 5.81 14.01
CA MET A 133 -13.21 4.50 14.58
C MET A 133 -14.29 4.07 15.59
N PRO A 134 -14.52 2.76 15.80
CA PRO A 134 -15.24 2.31 16.99
C PRO A 134 -14.38 2.59 18.24
N ALA A 135 -14.94 2.47 19.45
CA ALA A 135 -14.14 2.52 20.67
C ALA A 135 -13.09 1.38 20.68
N PHE A 136 -11.80 1.73 20.80
CA PHE A 136 -10.70 0.79 20.61
C PHE A 136 -9.54 0.99 21.59
N THR A 137 -8.77 -0.09 21.80
CA THR A 137 -7.46 -0.10 22.45
C THR A 137 -6.42 -0.76 21.55
N ASN A 138 -5.14 -0.61 21.92
CA ASN A 138 -4.00 -1.34 21.30
C ASN A 138 -3.92 -1.20 19.77
N LEU A 139 -4.20 0.00 19.24
CA LEU A 139 -4.15 0.26 17.81
C LEU A 139 -2.70 0.24 17.28
N GLN A 140 -2.52 -0.44 16.16
CA GLN A 140 -1.23 -0.63 15.50
C GLN A 140 -1.41 -0.54 13.98
N ILE A 141 -0.42 0.00 13.28
CA ILE A 141 -0.33 -0.14 11.83
C ILE A 141 0.46 -1.40 11.52
N ILE A 142 -0.13 -2.30 10.75
CA ILE A 142 0.50 -3.56 10.34
C ILE A 142 1.30 -3.35 9.05
N THR A 143 0.69 -2.73 8.05
CA THR A 143 1.34 -2.41 6.78
C THR A 143 0.63 -1.25 6.08
N LYS A 144 1.32 -0.60 5.15
CA LYS A 144 0.80 0.51 4.35
C LYS A 144 1.45 0.53 2.98
N SER A 145 0.68 0.91 1.96
CA SER A 145 1.20 1.27 0.64
C SER A 145 1.15 2.78 0.38
N LEU A 146 0.48 3.54 1.25
CA LEU A 146 0.36 5.00 1.17
C LEU A 146 1.33 5.67 2.13
N ASP A 147 1.86 6.81 1.69
CA ASP A 147 2.72 7.65 2.51
C ASP A 147 1.93 8.72 3.25
N PHE A 148 2.33 8.95 4.50
CA PHE A 148 1.80 9.99 5.39
C PHE A 148 2.87 10.32 6.43
N LEU A 149 2.85 11.56 6.92
CA LEU A 149 3.88 12.08 7.84
C LEU A 149 3.73 11.50 9.25
N SER A 150 2.51 11.50 9.76
CA SER A 150 2.20 11.07 11.12
C SER A 150 0.76 10.62 11.25
N ILE A 151 0.42 10.06 12.41
CA ILE A 151 -0.96 9.70 12.76
C ILE A 151 -1.30 10.35 14.08
N GLU A 152 -2.51 10.92 14.13
CA GLU A 152 -3.12 11.40 15.35
C GLU A 152 -4.33 10.53 15.70
N PHE A 153 -4.44 10.19 16.98
CA PHE A 153 -5.54 9.42 17.52
C PHE A 153 -6.41 10.32 18.38
N SER A 154 -7.70 10.28 18.09
CA SER A 154 -8.75 10.75 18.99
C SER A 154 -9.64 9.56 19.33
N ASN A 155 -10.37 9.62 20.44
CA ASN A 155 -11.23 8.51 20.88
C ASN A 155 -12.23 8.06 19.80
N ASP A 156 -12.59 8.94 18.85
CA ASP A 156 -13.62 8.67 17.86
C ASP A 156 -13.08 8.57 16.42
N SER A 157 -11.79 8.82 16.19
CA SER A 157 -11.22 8.81 14.83
C SER A 157 -9.70 8.65 14.80
N ILE A 158 -9.22 8.05 13.71
CA ILE A 158 -7.82 8.05 13.31
C ILE A 158 -7.63 9.12 12.23
N THR A 159 -6.62 9.97 12.38
CA THR A 159 -6.27 10.99 11.38
C THR A 159 -4.89 10.71 10.79
N PHE A 160 -4.83 10.48 9.48
CA PHE A 160 -3.58 10.38 8.73
C PHE A 160 -3.16 11.79 8.29
N LYS A 161 -2.05 12.28 8.82
CA LYS A 161 -1.54 13.63 8.54
C LYS A 161 -0.70 13.66 7.29
N SER A 162 -0.97 14.64 6.43
CA SER A 162 -0.28 14.79 5.13
C SER A 162 -0.26 13.47 4.33
N LEU A 163 -1.41 12.81 4.26
CA LEU A 163 -1.60 11.61 3.45
C LEU A 163 -1.46 11.95 1.97
N LEU A 164 -0.64 11.17 1.26
CA LEU A 164 -0.44 11.26 -0.17
C LEU A 164 -1.19 10.13 -0.87
N VAL A 165 -2.08 10.48 -1.80
CA VAL A 165 -2.75 9.50 -2.67
C VAL A 165 -2.60 9.96 -4.12
N PRO A 166 -1.87 9.20 -4.96
CA PRO A 166 -1.66 9.59 -6.35
C PRO A 166 -2.98 9.69 -7.12
N GLU A 167 -3.02 10.51 -8.17
CA GLU A 167 -4.20 10.64 -9.03
C GLU A 167 -4.63 9.29 -9.62
N ASN A 168 -5.94 9.05 -9.74
CA ASN A 168 -6.51 7.82 -10.32
C ASN A 168 -5.97 6.50 -9.74
N GLU A 169 -5.36 6.54 -8.56
CA GLU A 169 -4.76 5.39 -7.91
C GLU A 169 -5.46 5.06 -6.59
N SER A 170 -5.12 3.88 -6.07
CA SER A 170 -5.60 3.41 -4.78
C SER A 170 -4.43 2.91 -3.97
N GLY A 171 -4.55 3.04 -2.65
CA GLY A 171 -3.64 2.38 -1.74
C GLY A 171 -4.35 1.91 -0.49
N ILE A 172 -3.59 1.21 0.34
CA ILE A 172 -4.11 0.56 1.54
C ILE A 172 -3.34 0.99 2.78
N ILE A 173 -4.05 1.00 3.89
CA ILE A 173 -3.49 1.08 5.23
C ILE A 173 -4.15 -0.04 6.03
N ARG A 174 -3.35 -1.01 6.48
CA ARG A 174 -3.82 -2.12 7.33
C ARG A 174 -3.51 -1.79 8.77
N ILE A 175 -4.53 -1.77 9.60
CA ILE A 175 -4.46 -1.51 11.03
C ILE A 175 -5.00 -2.70 11.81
N ALA A 176 -4.50 -2.90 13.01
CA ALA A 176 -5.05 -3.85 13.97
C ALA A 176 -5.38 -3.12 15.27
N TYR A 177 -6.49 -3.47 15.90
CA TYR A 177 -6.92 -2.91 17.18
C TYR A 177 -7.78 -3.91 17.96
N THR A 178 -8.09 -3.60 19.21
CA THR A 178 -9.02 -4.39 20.04
C THR A 178 -10.22 -3.52 20.40
N LEU A 179 -11.43 -4.03 20.19
CA LEU A 179 -12.64 -3.32 20.59
C LEU A 179 -12.70 -3.20 22.12
N GLU A 180 -13.09 -2.03 22.64
CA GLU A 180 -13.23 -1.81 24.09
C GLU A 180 -14.46 -2.51 24.69
N SER A 181 -15.44 -2.83 23.85
CA SER A 181 -16.68 -3.50 24.23
C SER A 181 -17.08 -4.52 23.17
N ASP A 182 -18.15 -5.28 23.43
CA ASP A 182 -18.76 -6.21 22.48
C ASP A 182 -19.48 -5.51 21.30
N GLU A 183 -19.36 -4.18 21.19
CA GLU A 183 -20.02 -3.36 20.19
C GLU A 183 -19.02 -2.69 19.25
N MET A 184 -19.29 -2.79 17.95
CA MET A 184 -18.59 -2.04 16.90
C MET A 184 -19.56 -1.02 16.31
N VAL A 185 -19.39 0.23 16.70
CA VAL A 185 -20.23 1.35 16.27
C VAL A 185 -19.39 2.32 15.46
N ARG A 186 -19.87 2.68 14.26
CA ARG A 186 -19.18 3.65 13.41
C ARG A 186 -20.14 4.59 12.71
N ASN A 187 -19.82 5.88 12.78
CA ASN A 187 -20.56 6.95 12.13
C ASN A 187 -19.82 7.38 10.85
N LEU A 188 -20.09 6.71 9.73
CA LEU A 188 -19.45 6.97 8.44
C LEU A 188 -20.44 7.59 7.45
N SER A 189 -19.92 8.43 6.55
CA SER A 189 -20.67 9.02 5.44
C SER A 189 -20.22 8.43 4.10
N ASN A 190 -21.10 7.70 3.42
CA ASN A 190 -20.86 7.15 2.08
C ASN A 190 -19.60 6.27 1.94
N VAL A 191 -19.22 5.54 2.99
CA VAL A 191 -18.09 4.60 3.00
C VAL A 191 -18.60 3.18 2.84
N ARG A 192 -18.07 2.43 1.86
CA ARG A 192 -18.41 1.01 1.73
C ARG A 192 -17.73 0.21 2.84
N VAL A 193 -18.49 -0.67 3.49
CA VAL A 193 -18.00 -1.47 4.61
C VAL A 193 -18.26 -2.95 4.34
N VAL A 194 -17.26 -3.77 4.63
CA VAL A 194 -17.35 -5.23 4.66
C VAL A 194 -16.76 -5.71 5.99
N ILE A 195 -17.52 -6.48 6.74
CA ILE A 195 -17.09 -7.10 8.00
C ILE A 195 -17.14 -8.61 7.81
N ILE A 196 -16.04 -9.28 8.16
CA ILE A 196 -15.88 -10.73 8.14
C ILE A 196 -15.77 -11.19 9.60
N PRO A 197 -16.88 -11.57 10.24
CA PRO A 197 -16.87 -11.96 11.64
C PRO A 197 -16.49 -13.43 11.82
N ASP A 198 -15.46 -13.71 12.62
CA ASP A 198 -15.27 -15.02 13.27
C ASP A 198 -15.94 -15.06 14.66
N ALA A 199 -16.13 -13.89 15.28
CA ALA A 199 -17.00 -13.76 16.45
C ALA A 199 -18.49 -13.98 16.10
N GLU A 200 -19.25 -14.58 17.02
CA GLU A 200 -20.70 -14.74 16.84
C GLU A 200 -21.39 -13.37 16.83
N VAL A 201 -22.20 -13.08 15.82
CA VAL A 201 -22.95 -11.83 15.68
C VAL A 201 -24.31 -11.98 16.35
N LEU A 202 -24.59 -11.13 17.36
CA LEU A 202 -25.86 -11.12 18.10
C LEU A 202 -26.88 -10.16 17.49
N GLU A 203 -26.43 -8.99 17.04
CA GLU A 203 -27.27 -7.95 16.46
C GLU A 203 -26.47 -7.14 15.43
N TYR A 204 -27.14 -6.69 14.36
CA TYR A 204 -26.56 -5.74 13.41
C TYR A 204 -27.62 -4.77 12.89
N ARG A 205 -27.20 -3.54 12.56
CA ARG A 205 -28.05 -2.50 11.96
C ARG A 205 -27.32 -1.82 10.80
N ASN A 206 -28.08 -1.44 9.77
CA ASN A 206 -27.58 -0.81 8.53
C ASN A 206 -26.53 -1.63 7.77
N LEU A 207 -26.51 -2.94 8.00
CA LEU A 207 -25.70 -3.92 7.29
C LEU A 207 -26.60 -5.05 6.79
N THR A 208 -26.16 -5.74 5.75
CA THR A 208 -26.81 -6.92 5.20
C THR A 208 -25.93 -8.13 5.44
N TYR A 209 -26.48 -9.17 6.06
CA TYR A 209 -25.79 -10.45 6.19
C TYR A 209 -25.83 -11.23 4.87
N ARG A 210 -24.69 -11.78 4.48
CA ARG A 210 -24.55 -12.72 3.36
C ARG A 210 -23.55 -13.82 3.73
N GLU A 211 -23.65 -14.93 3.01
CA GLU A 211 -22.61 -15.97 3.02
C GLU A 211 -21.97 -16.00 1.65
N GLN A 212 -20.63 -15.98 1.61
CA GLN A 212 -19.88 -16.12 0.37
C GLN A 212 -19.06 -17.40 0.45
N VAL A 213 -19.09 -18.16 -0.65
CA VAL A 213 -18.28 -19.38 -0.77
C VAL A 213 -16.91 -18.99 -1.31
N PHE A 214 -15.86 -19.27 -0.54
CA PHE A 214 -14.48 -19.10 -0.95
C PHE A 214 -13.75 -20.43 -0.75
N GLU A 215 -13.19 -20.99 -1.82
CA GLU A 215 -12.47 -22.27 -1.80
C GLU A 215 -13.26 -23.45 -1.16
N GLY A 216 -14.60 -23.39 -1.20
CA GLY A 216 -15.49 -24.40 -0.61
C GLY A 216 -15.90 -24.12 0.84
N GLU A 217 -15.32 -23.12 1.49
CA GLU A 217 -15.73 -22.65 2.82
C GLU A 217 -16.80 -21.56 2.71
N ARG A 218 -17.78 -21.60 3.62
CA ARG A 218 -18.80 -20.54 3.72
C ARG A 218 -18.31 -19.50 4.70
N ILE A 219 -18.00 -18.32 4.20
CA ILE A 219 -17.54 -17.19 4.98
C ILE A 219 -18.74 -16.27 5.24
N PRO A 220 -19.13 -16.04 6.51
CA PRO A 220 -20.14 -15.04 6.83
C PRO A 220 -19.58 -13.65 6.55
N LEU A 221 -20.41 -12.76 6.00
CA LEU A 221 -20.06 -11.36 5.79
C LEU A 221 -21.24 -10.45 6.11
N LEU A 222 -20.93 -9.29 6.69
CA LEU A 222 -21.85 -8.17 6.84
C LEU A 222 -21.37 -7.05 5.92
N GLU A 223 -22.22 -6.60 5.00
CA GLU A 223 -21.89 -5.51 4.07
C GLU A 223 -22.87 -4.35 4.17
N GLY A 224 -22.37 -3.13 3.95
CA GLY A 224 -23.22 -1.94 3.91
C GLY A 224 -22.47 -0.71 3.43
N ASN A 225 -23.15 0.43 3.56
CA ASN A 225 -22.62 1.72 3.17
C ASN A 225 -22.98 2.76 4.24
N GLY A 226 -21.96 3.45 4.76
CA GLY A 226 -22.11 4.47 5.79
C GLY A 226 -22.13 3.91 7.20
N SER A 227 -22.91 4.55 8.06
CA SER A 227 -22.90 4.32 9.51
C SER A 227 -23.54 2.98 9.88
N TYR A 228 -22.93 2.24 10.78
CA TYR A 228 -23.39 0.90 11.18
C TYR A 228 -23.18 0.61 12.66
N TYR A 229 -23.87 -0.45 13.10
CA TYR A 229 -23.76 -1.04 14.43
C TYR A 229 -23.69 -2.56 14.29
N VAL A 230 -22.75 -3.20 14.99
CA VAL A 230 -22.71 -4.66 15.18
C VAL A 230 -22.42 -4.98 16.63
N LYS A 231 -23.18 -5.92 17.19
CA LYS A 231 -22.95 -6.52 18.50
C LYS A 231 -22.44 -7.95 18.33
N PHE A 232 -21.33 -8.24 18.97
CA PHE A 232 -20.70 -9.55 18.96
C PHE A 232 -20.87 -10.26 20.30
N LYS A 233 -20.59 -11.56 20.29
CA LYS A 233 -20.35 -12.34 21.50
C LYS A 233 -18.90 -12.78 21.46
N PHE A 234 -18.07 -12.14 22.28
CA PHE A 234 -16.68 -12.52 22.41
C PHE A 234 -16.50 -13.69 23.37
N LEU A 235 -15.51 -14.52 23.06
CA LEU A 235 -15.03 -15.55 23.97
C LEU A 235 -13.83 -14.96 24.73
N ASP A 236 -13.92 -14.95 26.05
CA ASP A 236 -12.78 -14.70 26.91
C ASP A 236 -11.79 -15.85 26.78
N TYR A 237 -10.92 -15.80 25.77
CA TYR A 237 -9.69 -16.57 25.78
C TYR A 237 -8.71 -15.88 26.73
N SER A 238 -8.94 -16.05 28.03
CA SER A 238 -7.87 -15.89 29.01
C SER A 238 -6.87 -17.02 28.76
N ILE A 239 -5.78 -16.73 28.04
CA ILE A 239 -4.63 -17.65 28.01
C ILE A 239 -4.21 -17.81 29.47
N SER A 240 -4.47 -19.00 30.03
CA SER A 240 -4.14 -19.30 31.41
C SER A 240 -2.68 -18.89 31.68
N PRO A 241 -2.38 -18.21 32.80
CA PRO A 241 -1.00 -17.89 33.18
C PRO A 241 -0.06 -19.12 33.14
N ILE A 242 -0.63 -20.31 33.33
CA ILE A 242 0.05 -21.60 33.24
C ILE A 242 0.43 -21.94 31.79
N ALA A 243 -0.42 -21.63 30.81
CA ALA A 243 -0.12 -21.83 29.39
C ALA A 243 0.95 -20.85 28.90
N LEU A 244 0.95 -19.61 29.38
CA LEU A 244 2.02 -18.63 29.14
C LEU A 244 3.36 -19.09 29.70
N ALA A 245 3.37 -19.62 30.94
CA ALA A 245 4.56 -20.21 31.54
C ALA A 245 5.06 -21.44 30.75
N ALA A 246 4.16 -22.28 30.25
CA ALA A 246 4.51 -23.44 29.43
C ALA A 246 5.11 -23.03 28.07
N ILE A 247 4.54 -22.02 27.41
CA ILE A 247 5.09 -21.48 26.15
C ILE A 247 6.47 -20.88 26.38
N LEU A 248 6.66 -20.07 27.43
CA LEU A 248 7.96 -19.51 27.80
C LEU A 248 9.01 -20.60 28.08
N LEU A 249 8.63 -21.66 28.80
CA LEU A 249 9.51 -22.79 29.07
C LEU A 249 9.88 -23.55 27.78
N ILE A 250 8.91 -23.81 26.89
CA ILE A 250 9.15 -24.48 25.61
C ILE A 250 10.04 -23.62 24.69
N SER A 251 9.75 -22.32 24.58
CA SER A 251 10.54 -21.37 23.78
C SER A 251 11.95 -21.19 24.33
N GLY A 252 12.11 -21.10 25.66
CA GLY A 252 13.43 -21.05 26.31
C GLY A 252 14.24 -22.33 26.12
N SER A 253 13.57 -23.50 26.15
CA SER A 253 14.19 -24.79 25.90
C SER A 253 14.66 -24.91 24.45
N LEU A 254 13.84 -24.52 23.49
CA LEU A 254 14.19 -24.47 22.07
C LEU A 254 15.35 -23.50 21.84
N PHE A 255 15.31 -22.30 22.44
CA PHE A 255 16.40 -21.33 22.35
C PHE A 255 17.73 -21.90 22.87
N LEU A 256 17.75 -22.56 24.04
CA LEU A 256 18.95 -23.18 24.60
C LEU A 256 19.50 -24.31 23.70
N VAL A 257 18.61 -25.17 23.17
CA VAL A 257 19.00 -26.25 22.25
C VAL A 257 19.60 -25.72 20.94
N PHE A 258 19.06 -24.63 20.39
CA PHE A 258 19.62 -24.00 19.20
C PHE A 258 20.88 -23.16 19.49
N PHE A 259 20.99 -22.58 20.68
CA PHE A 259 22.16 -21.83 21.14
C PHE A 259 23.38 -22.74 21.34
N GLU A 260 23.24 -23.87 22.02
CA GLU A 260 24.33 -24.84 22.22
C GLU A 260 24.81 -25.45 20.88
N ARG A 261 23.91 -25.65 19.91
CA ARG A 261 24.24 -26.25 18.61
C ARG A 261 24.92 -25.31 17.62
N ARG A 262 24.85 -23.99 17.79
CA ARG A 262 25.44 -23.02 16.84
C ARG A 262 26.80 -22.47 17.24
N GLY A 263 27.29 -22.77 18.45
CA GLY A 263 28.52 -22.16 18.97
C GLY A 263 28.29 -20.68 19.23
N GLY A 264 28.43 -20.27 20.49
CA GLY A 264 28.14 -18.89 20.92
C GLY A 264 28.83 -17.82 20.07
N TRP A 265 28.25 -16.62 20.09
CA TRP A 265 28.78 -15.43 19.42
C TRP A 265 30.25 -15.22 19.80
N LYS A 266 31.13 -15.27 18.80
CA LYS A 266 32.45 -14.65 18.90
C LYS A 266 32.27 -13.15 18.70
N GLU A 267 32.81 -12.38 19.63
CA GLU A 267 33.15 -10.96 19.45
C GLU A 267 34.10 -10.78 18.24
#